data_AF-A0A9X1VIA6-F1
#
_entry.id   AF-A0A9X1VIA6-F1
#
_cell.length_a   1.000
_cell.length_b   1.000
_cell.length_c   1.000
_cell.angle_alpha   90.00
_cell.angle_beta   90.00
_cell.angle_gamma   90.00
#
_symmetry.space_group_name_H-M   'P 1'
#
loop_
_entity.id
_entity.type
_entity.pdbx_description
1 polymer ?
#
loop_
_entity_poly.entity_id
_entity_poly.type
_entity_poly.pdbx_seq_one_letter_code
_entity_poly.pdbx_strand_id
1 'polypeptide(L)'
;MPKILVVAVLLFGSSSAMAQSVARPGSETLRAENRYYTQSILPQMRATRRQLEPYLSAADKQQLTNYWAQMRRIATISRPQYRPLVPTPGSGLIQEREQRLREGALLTKQLEPLLVRYDQPIQQLLRELQPQRRRWEVALRALHQPATQAPTRSPVLNADGTLLLEQLLSPFGLLTLNPDEPASGASGSKHN
;
A
#
# COMPACT_ATOMS: atom_id res chain seq x y z
N MET A 1 45.61 33.51 -56.88
CA MET A 1 44.49 33.05 -57.75
C MET A 1 44.19 31.59 -57.40
N PRO A 2 42.97 31.04 -57.57
CA PRO A 2 41.68 31.40 -56.96
C PRO A 2 40.89 30.19 -56.36
N LYS A 3 39.99 30.49 -55.39
CA LYS A 3 38.57 30.06 -55.23
C LYS A 3 38.10 28.59 -54.93
N ILE A 4 37.32 28.51 -53.82
CA ILE A 4 35.94 27.95 -53.65
C ILE A 4 35.78 26.41 -53.64
N LEU A 5 35.44 25.73 -52.52
CA LEU A 5 34.14 25.51 -51.79
C LEU A 5 33.36 24.26 -52.26
N VAL A 6 32.58 23.67 -51.32
CA VAL A 6 31.49 22.65 -51.42
C VAL A 6 31.89 21.28 -50.82
N VAL A 7 31.58 20.95 -49.56
CA VAL A 7 30.30 20.54 -48.91
C VAL A 7 29.67 19.28 -49.52
N ALA A 8 29.70 18.16 -48.79
CA ALA A 8 28.69 17.11 -48.88
C ALA A 8 28.54 16.39 -47.54
N VAL A 9 27.34 16.56 -46.98
CA VAL A 9 26.77 15.99 -45.75
C VAL A 9 26.18 14.61 -46.06
N LEU A 10 26.36 13.64 -45.15
CA LEU A 10 25.51 12.43 -44.96
C LEU A 10 26.09 11.67 -43.74
N LEU A 11 25.74 11.95 -42.48
CA LEU A 11 24.45 11.77 -41.79
C LEU A 11 23.78 10.41 -42.06
N PHE A 12 24.26 9.37 -41.37
CA PHE A 12 23.41 8.25 -40.93
C PHE A 12 23.83 7.82 -39.52
N GLY A 13 23.35 8.55 -38.53
CA GLY A 13 23.34 8.13 -37.14
C GLY A 13 22.21 7.12 -36.94
N SER A 14 22.56 5.86 -36.72
CA SER A 14 21.62 4.84 -36.24
C SER A 14 21.37 5.05 -34.75
N SER A 15 20.58 6.06 -34.40
CA SER A 15 20.05 6.21 -33.05
C SER A 15 19.00 5.14 -32.83
N SER A 16 19.39 4.06 -32.15
CA SER A 16 18.46 3.10 -31.57
C SER A 16 17.50 3.87 -30.65
N ALA A 17 16.26 4.04 -31.09
CA ALA A 17 15.20 4.57 -30.26
C ALA A 17 14.92 3.54 -29.15
N MET A 18 15.60 3.69 -28.01
CA MET A 18 15.14 3.07 -26.77
C MET A 18 13.76 3.63 -26.49
N ALA A 19 12.75 2.76 -26.59
CA ALA A 19 11.40 3.02 -26.14
C ALA A 19 11.45 3.31 -24.63
N GLN A 20 11.57 4.57 -24.27
CA GLN A 20 11.35 5.03 -22.90
C GLN A 20 9.86 4.84 -22.62
N SER A 21 9.53 3.78 -21.89
CA SER A 21 8.24 3.68 -21.24
C SER A 21 8.13 4.89 -20.32
N VAL A 22 7.36 5.89 -20.73
CA VAL A 22 7.03 7.07 -19.92
C VAL A 22 6.27 6.56 -18.70
N ALA A 23 6.99 6.34 -17.60
CA ALA A 23 6.39 6.04 -16.32
C ALA A 23 5.50 7.22 -15.96
N ARG A 24 4.19 6.96 -15.77
CA ARG A 24 3.27 8.00 -15.30
C ARG A 24 3.81 8.51 -13.96
N PRO A 25 3.99 9.83 -13.77
CA PRO A 25 4.64 10.39 -12.58
C PRO A 25 3.96 10.00 -11.26
N GLY A 26 2.64 9.77 -11.25
CA GLY A 26 1.94 9.27 -10.06
C GLY A 26 2.26 7.83 -9.65
N SER A 27 2.81 7.00 -10.55
CA SER A 27 3.11 5.59 -10.24
C SER A 27 4.38 5.40 -9.41
N GLU A 28 5.32 6.35 -9.46
CA GLU A 28 6.58 6.29 -8.72
C GLU A 28 6.39 6.71 -7.26
N THR A 29 5.65 7.80 -7.02
CA THR A 29 5.27 8.24 -5.67
C THR A 29 4.50 7.16 -4.92
N LEU A 30 3.50 6.51 -5.56
CA LEU A 30 2.76 5.40 -4.96
C LEU A 30 3.66 4.19 -4.62
N ARG A 31 4.67 3.90 -5.44
CA ARG A 31 5.64 2.83 -5.15
C ARG A 31 6.57 3.21 -4.00
N ALA A 32 7.02 4.47 -3.94
CA ALA A 32 7.85 4.98 -2.87
C ALA A 32 7.09 4.98 -1.53
N GLU A 33 5.83 5.41 -1.54
CA GLU A 33 4.93 5.35 -0.40
C GLU A 33 4.72 3.91 0.07
N ASN A 34 4.36 2.99 -0.83
CA ASN A 34 4.18 1.58 -0.48
C ASN A 34 5.46 0.96 0.11
N ARG A 35 6.62 1.29 -0.46
CA ARG A 35 7.92 0.89 0.08
C ARG A 35 8.14 1.45 1.48
N TYR A 36 7.84 2.72 1.71
CA TYR A 36 7.98 3.35 3.01
C TYR A 36 7.07 2.69 4.06
N TYR A 37 5.81 2.41 3.73
CA TYR A 37 4.90 1.67 4.60
C TYR A 37 5.43 0.27 4.95
N THR A 38 5.85 -0.48 3.93
CA THR A 38 6.27 -1.88 4.11
C THR A 38 7.59 -2.01 4.87
N GLN A 39 8.52 -1.08 4.70
CA GLN A 39 9.85 -1.14 5.30
C GLN A 39 9.96 -0.40 6.64
N SER A 40 9.18 0.67 6.86
CA SER A 40 9.32 1.53 8.03
C SER A 40 8.14 1.41 8.99
N ILE A 41 6.91 1.55 8.49
CA ILE A 41 5.71 1.67 9.32
C ILE A 41 5.22 0.29 9.79
N LEU A 42 4.98 -0.64 8.85
CA LEU A 42 4.41 -1.95 9.17
C LEU A 42 5.23 -2.78 10.17
N PRO A 43 6.58 -2.83 10.12
CA PRO A 43 7.35 -3.57 11.11
C PRO A 43 7.14 -3.05 12.54
N GLN A 44 7.09 -1.73 12.70
CA GLN A 44 6.87 -1.09 14.00
C GLN A 44 5.44 -1.35 14.48
N MET A 45 4.44 -1.18 13.60
CA MET A 45 3.05 -1.51 13.91
C MET A 45 2.86 -2.98 14.31
N ARG A 46 3.52 -3.91 13.62
CA ARG A 46 3.49 -5.35 13.97
C ARG A 46 4.14 -5.61 15.33
N ALA A 47 5.26 -4.97 15.63
CA ALA A 47 5.91 -5.07 16.93
C ALA A 47 4.97 -4.56 18.05
N THR A 48 4.31 -3.42 17.85
CA THR A 48 3.31 -2.89 18.79
C THR A 48 2.12 -3.84 18.93
N ARG A 49 1.62 -4.43 17.84
CA ARG A 49 0.55 -5.43 17.90
C ARG A 49 0.96 -6.67 18.70
N ARG A 50 2.21 -7.13 18.63
CA ARG A 50 2.70 -8.23 19.48
C ARG A 50 2.66 -7.90 20.96
N GLN A 51 2.80 -6.63 21.34
CA GLN A 51 2.66 -6.21 22.75
C GLN A 51 1.23 -6.37 23.27
N LEU A 52 0.23 -6.47 22.39
CA LEU A 52 -1.15 -6.78 22.78
C LEU A 52 -1.35 -8.28 23.12
N GLU A 53 -0.49 -9.17 22.61
CA GLU A 53 -0.65 -10.63 22.76
C GLU A 53 -0.76 -11.15 24.20
N PRO A 54 -0.03 -10.61 25.21
CA PRO A 54 -0.19 -11.05 26.59
C PRO A 54 -1.56 -10.74 27.18
N TYR A 55 -2.24 -9.72 26.66
CA TYR A 55 -3.57 -9.30 27.14
C TYR A 55 -4.70 -10.13 26.52
N LEU A 56 -4.47 -10.76 25.37
CA LEU A 56 -5.49 -11.52 24.66
C LEU A 56 -5.71 -12.90 25.27
N SER A 57 -6.98 -13.26 25.49
CA SER A 57 -7.35 -14.63 25.82
C SER A 57 -7.05 -15.61 24.67
N ALA A 58 -6.88 -16.90 24.97
CA ALA A 58 -6.66 -17.93 23.95
C ALA A 58 -7.79 -17.97 22.90
N ALA A 59 -9.04 -17.81 23.34
CA ALA A 59 -10.20 -17.76 22.45
C ALA A 59 -10.16 -16.55 21.50
N ASP A 60 -9.80 -15.37 22.03
CA ASP A 60 -9.73 -14.15 21.21
C ASP A 60 -8.57 -14.20 20.19
N LYS A 61 -7.44 -14.81 20.57
CA LYS A 61 -6.34 -15.09 19.63
C LYS A 61 -6.77 -16.01 18.49
N GLN A 62 -7.53 -17.05 18.80
CA GLN A 62 -8.08 -17.96 17.81
C GLN A 62 -9.06 -17.22 16.88
N GLN A 63 -9.91 -16.34 17.42
CA GLN A 63 -10.82 -15.52 16.63
C GLN A 63 -10.07 -14.60 15.65
N LEU A 64 -9.01 -13.92 16.10
CA LEU A 64 -8.18 -13.08 15.23
C LEU A 64 -7.45 -13.90 14.16
N THR A 65 -6.97 -15.08 14.51
CA THR A 65 -6.34 -16.02 13.56
C THR A 65 -7.31 -16.43 12.46
N ASN A 66 -8.54 -16.78 12.84
CA ASN A 66 -9.61 -17.13 11.90
C ASN A 66 -10.00 -15.95 11.02
N TYR A 67 -10.07 -14.74 11.59
CA TYR A 67 -10.32 -13.52 10.84
C TYR A 67 -9.25 -13.29 9.77
N TRP A 68 -7.97 -13.37 10.12
CA TRP A 68 -6.87 -13.21 9.15
C TRP A 68 -6.91 -14.26 8.04
N ALA A 69 -7.23 -15.51 8.37
CA ALA A 69 -7.38 -16.58 7.39
C ALA A 69 -8.51 -16.27 6.40
N GLN A 70 -9.64 -15.74 6.88
CA GLN A 70 -10.78 -15.36 6.03
C GLN A 70 -10.46 -14.13 5.17
N MET A 71 -9.81 -13.11 5.73
CA MET A 71 -9.38 -11.93 4.98
C MET A 71 -8.36 -12.28 3.88
N ARG A 72 -7.43 -13.21 4.15
CA ARG A 72 -6.51 -13.71 3.11
C ARG A 72 -7.26 -14.39 1.97
N ARG A 73 -8.28 -15.20 2.26
CA ARG A 73 -9.11 -15.85 1.22
C ARG A 73 -9.82 -14.83 0.35
N ILE A 74 -10.40 -13.79 0.96
CA ILE A 74 -11.04 -12.69 0.22
C ILE A 74 -10.02 -11.94 -0.66
N ALA A 75 -8.79 -11.74 -0.17
CA ALA A 75 -7.71 -11.05 -0.88
C ALA A 75 -7.03 -11.88 -1.98
N THR A 76 -6.90 -13.20 -1.83
CA THR A 76 -6.24 -14.06 -2.83
C THR A 76 -7.05 -14.19 -4.11
N ILE A 77 -8.38 -14.16 -4.00
CA ILE A 77 -9.26 -14.34 -5.16
C ILE A 77 -9.46 -13.01 -5.91
N SER A 78 -9.21 -11.87 -5.26
CA SER A 78 -9.31 -10.54 -5.88
C SER A 78 -8.03 -10.11 -6.62
N ARG A 79 -6.97 -10.92 -6.64
CA ARG A 79 -5.87 -10.74 -7.61
C ARG A 79 -6.40 -11.17 -8.99
N PRO A 80 -6.65 -10.23 -9.92
CA PRO A 80 -7.05 -10.62 -11.26
C PRO A 80 -5.93 -11.46 -11.86
N GLN A 81 -6.19 -12.75 -12.04
CA GLN A 81 -5.40 -13.56 -12.95
C GLN A 81 -5.59 -12.92 -14.32
N TYR A 82 -4.58 -12.17 -14.74
CA TYR A 82 -4.55 -11.50 -16.03
C TYR A 82 -4.82 -12.51 -17.14
N ARG A 83 -5.99 -12.43 -17.76
CA ARG A 83 -6.13 -12.64 -19.20
C ARG A 83 -7.07 -11.56 -19.74
N PRO A 84 -6.57 -10.56 -20.46
CA PRO A 84 -7.42 -9.54 -21.06
C PRO A 84 -8.07 -10.14 -22.30
N LEU A 85 -9.32 -10.59 -22.19
CA LEU A 85 -10.21 -10.66 -23.33
C LEU A 85 -11.39 -9.75 -23.03
N VAL A 86 -11.38 -8.59 -23.70
CA VAL A 86 -12.49 -7.68 -24.02
C VAL A 86 -13.57 -7.49 -22.94
N PRO A 87 -13.73 -6.27 -22.38
CA PRO A 87 -14.76 -6.02 -21.37
C PRO A 87 -16.16 -6.14 -21.98
N THR A 88 -16.86 -7.23 -21.70
CA THR A 88 -18.30 -7.35 -21.99
C THR A 88 -19.08 -6.61 -20.90
N PRO A 89 -19.90 -5.59 -21.24
CA PRO A 89 -20.74 -4.91 -20.26
C PRO A 89 -21.82 -5.87 -19.76
N GLY A 90 -21.85 -6.11 -18.44
CA GLY A 90 -22.72 -7.10 -17.79
C GLY A 90 -21.98 -8.17 -16.97
N SER A 91 -20.66 -8.01 -16.76
CA SER A 91 -19.84 -9.02 -16.11
C SER A 91 -20.20 -9.22 -14.62
N GLY A 92 -20.53 -10.46 -14.23
CA GLY A 92 -20.68 -10.89 -12.83
C GLY A 92 -19.50 -10.53 -11.90
N LEU A 93 -18.36 -10.09 -12.45
CA LEU A 93 -17.22 -9.52 -11.74
C LEU A 93 -17.57 -8.31 -10.84
N ILE A 94 -18.51 -7.45 -11.24
CA ILE A 94 -18.92 -6.29 -10.40
C ILE A 94 -19.73 -6.79 -9.20
N GLN A 95 -20.70 -7.69 -9.43
CA GLN A 95 -21.49 -8.30 -8.36
C GLN A 95 -20.61 -9.10 -7.40
N GLU A 96 -19.65 -9.86 -7.92
CA GLU A 96 -18.70 -10.62 -7.10
C GLU A 96 -17.81 -9.70 -6.25
N ARG A 97 -17.38 -8.56 -6.79
CA ARG A 97 -16.64 -7.55 -6.02
C ARG A 97 -17.48 -6.96 -4.90
N GLU A 98 -18.74 -6.60 -5.17
CA GLU A 98 -19.65 -6.06 -4.15
C GLU A 98 -19.99 -7.09 -3.07
N GLN A 99 -20.16 -8.35 -3.45
CA GLN A 99 -20.38 -9.45 -2.53
C GLN A 99 -19.19 -9.59 -1.56
N ARG A 100 -17.96 -9.55 -2.09
CA ARG A 100 -16.72 -9.62 -1.28
C ARG A 100 -16.54 -8.43 -0.35
N LEU A 101 -16.89 -7.23 -0.80
CA LEU A 101 -16.85 -6.04 0.07
C LEU A 101 -17.85 -6.17 1.23
N ARG A 102 -19.05 -6.70 0.95
CA ARG A 102 -20.04 -6.99 1.98
C ARG A 102 -19.55 -8.07 2.96
N GLU A 103 -18.96 -9.16 2.45
CA GLU A 103 -18.35 -10.21 3.28
C GLU A 103 -17.25 -9.65 4.19
N GLY A 104 -16.33 -8.86 3.64
CA GLY A 104 -15.28 -8.20 4.43
C GLY A 104 -15.83 -7.26 5.50
N ALA A 105 -16.89 -6.52 5.20
CA ALA A 105 -17.57 -5.66 6.17
C ALA A 105 -18.22 -6.46 7.31
N LEU A 106 -18.83 -7.61 7.00
CA LEU A 106 -19.41 -8.49 8.01
C LEU A 106 -18.33 -9.08 8.94
N LEU A 107 -17.18 -9.50 8.38
CA LEU A 107 -16.05 -9.98 9.19
C LEU A 107 -15.49 -8.89 10.11
N THR A 108 -15.47 -7.65 9.63
CA THR A 108 -15.03 -6.49 10.41
C THR A 108 -15.95 -6.27 11.62
N LYS A 109 -17.28 -6.35 11.43
CA LYS A 109 -18.26 -6.21 12.52
C LYS A 109 -18.12 -7.28 13.61
N GLN A 110 -17.72 -8.50 13.24
CA GLN A 110 -17.49 -9.58 14.21
C GLN A 110 -16.36 -9.28 15.22
N LEU A 111 -15.49 -8.32 14.91
CA LEU A 111 -14.39 -7.92 15.79
C LEU A 111 -14.72 -6.73 16.70
N GLU A 112 -15.88 -6.07 16.52
CA GLU A 112 -16.30 -4.96 17.39
C GLU A 112 -16.29 -5.33 18.89
N PRO A 113 -16.75 -6.52 19.31
CA PRO A 113 -16.68 -6.90 20.73
C PRO A 113 -15.25 -7.02 21.26
N LEU A 114 -14.30 -7.46 20.42
CA LEU A 114 -12.88 -7.56 20.80
C LEU A 114 -12.28 -6.16 20.94
N LEU A 115 -12.65 -5.23 20.07
CA LEU A 115 -12.23 -3.84 20.22
C LEU A 115 -12.69 -3.24 21.54
N VAL A 116 -13.96 -3.42 21.89
CA VAL A 116 -14.49 -2.89 23.16
C VAL A 116 -13.76 -3.53 24.35
N ARG A 117 -13.52 -4.84 24.31
CA ARG A 117 -12.83 -5.57 25.39
C ARG A 117 -11.40 -5.09 25.59
N TYR A 118 -10.68 -4.81 24.50
CA TYR A 118 -9.26 -4.46 24.51
C TYR A 118 -8.99 -2.98 24.21
N ASP A 119 -10.00 -2.11 24.29
CA ASP A 119 -9.85 -0.69 23.95
C ASP A 119 -8.77 -0.02 24.80
N GLN A 120 -8.80 -0.18 26.12
CA GLN A 120 -7.80 0.40 27.03
C GLN A 120 -6.35 0.03 26.67
N PRO A 121 -5.95 -1.26 26.59
CA PRO A 121 -4.58 -1.61 26.20
C PRO A 121 -4.24 -1.14 24.78
N ILE A 122 -5.19 -1.18 23.84
CA ILE A 122 -4.97 -0.66 22.47
C ILE A 122 -4.69 0.84 22.48
N GLN A 123 -5.49 1.64 23.21
CA GLN A 123 -5.30 3.09 23.31
C GLN A 123 -3.98 3.45 23.98
N GLN A 124 -3.53 2.66 24.95
CA GLN A 124 -2.21 2.84 25.55
C GLN A 124 -1.11 2.65 24.51
N LEU A 125 -1.13 1.54 23.76
CA LEU A 125 -0.16 1.26 22.70
C LEU A 125 -0.16 2.32 21.60
N LEU A 126 -1.34 2.83 21.21
CA LEU A 126 -1.46 3.90 20.22
C LEU A 126 -0.90 5.23 20.73
N ARG A 127 -1.04 5.53 22.02
CA ARG A 127 -0.43 6.73 22.64
C ARG A 127 1.09 6.66 22.61
N GLU A 128 1.68 5.48 22.84
CA GLU A 128 3.12 5.27 22.75
C GLU A 128 3.68 5.50 21.33
N LEU A 129 2.86 5.28 20.30
CA LEU A 129 3.22 5.52 18.89
C LEU A 129 3.07 6.97 18.43
N GLN A 130 2.41 7.86 19.18
CA GLN A 130 2.24 9.27 18.83
C GLN A 130 3.53 10.01 18.40
N PRO A 131 4.69 9.87 19.07
CA PRO A 131 5.91 10.49 18.60
C PRO A 131 6.38 9.94 17.24
N GLN A 132 6.17 8.64 16.97
CA GLN A 132 6.51 8.04 15.68
C GLN A 132 5.54 8.47 14.57
N ARG A 133 4.24 8.58 14.88
CA ARG A 133 3.21 9.08 13.96
C ARG A 133 3.65 10.38 13.29
N ARG A 134 4.07 11.38 14.07
CA ARG A 134 4.51 12.68 13.52
C ARG A 134 5.69 12.53 12.56
N ARG A 135 6.63 11.64 12.85
CA ARG A 135 7.78 11.37 11.97
C ARG A 135 7.34 10.71 10.67
N TRP A 136 6.42 9.75 10.74
CA TRP A 136 5.88 9.10 9.55
C TRP A 136 5.07 10.05 8.68
N GLU A 137 4.23 10.92 9.27
CA GLU A 137 3.48 11.93 8.53
C GLU A 137 4.39 12.90 7.77
N VAL A 138 5.47 13.36 8.40
CA VAL A 138 6.45 14.25 7.75
C VAL A 138 7.13 13.53 6.59
N ALA A 139 7.55 12.28 6.79
CA ALA A 139 8.19 11.49 5.75
C ALA A 139 7.24 11.20 4.58
N LEU A 140 5.99 10.84 4.85
CA LEU A 140 4.96 10.61 3.81
C LEU A 140 4.68 11.87 3.01
N ARG A 141 4.58 13.03 3.67
CA ARG A 141 4.44 14.33 2.99
C ARG A 141 5.66 14.66 2.13
N ALA A 142 6.87 14.34 2.60
CA ALA A 142 8.10 14.57 1.83
C ALA A 142 8.16 13.74 0.53
N LEU A 143 7.54 12.55 0.49
CA LEU A 143 7.44 11.74 -0.73
C LEU A 143 6.55 12.38 -1.81
N HIS A 144 5.65 13.28 -1.42
CA HIS A 144 4.71 13.96 -2.31
C HIS A 144 5.19 15.35 -2.73
N GLN A 145 6.30 15.85 -2.18
CA GLN A 145 6.88 17.11 -2.62
C GLN A 145 7.62 16.93 -3.95
N PRO A 146 7.25 17.68 -5.01
CA PRO A 146 7.96 17.61 -6.27
C PRO A 146 9.38 18.15 -6.09
N ALA A 147 10.37 17.42 -6.59
CA ALA A 147 11.72 17.94 -6.80
C ALA A 147 11.66 19.01 -7.90
N THR A 148 11.36 20.25 -7.52
CA THR A 148 11.47 21.46 -8.34
C THR A 148 10.70 21.43 -9.68
N GLN A 149 9.45 21.95 -9.72
CA GLN A 149 8.91 22.71 -10.86
C GLN A 149 7.50 23.28 -10.57
N ALA A 150 7.28 24.49 -11.13
CA ALA A 150 6.13 25.40 -11.21
C ALA A 150 4.75 25.01 -10.60
N PRO A 151 4.00 26.00 -10.06
CA PRO A 151 2.74 25.76 -9.37
C PRO A 151 1.59 25.55 -10.38
N THR A 152 1.36 24.31 -10.81
CA THR A 152 0.06 23.95 -11.39
C THR A 152 -0.83 23.43 -10.27
N ARG A 153 -1.57 24.35 -9.63
CA ARG A 153 -2.63 24.03 -8.68
C ARG A 153 -3.68 23.16 -9.38
N SER A 154 -3.75 21.89 -9.00
CA SER A 154 -4.98 21.10 -9.11
C SER A 154 -5.47 20.79 -7.69
N PRO A 155 -6.78 20.93 -7.41
CA PRO A 155 -7.32 20.64 -6.09
C PRO A 155 -7.54 19.14 -6.01
N VAL A 156 -6.57 18.40 -5.47
CA VAL A 156 -6.77 16.98 -5.19
C VAL A 156 -6.73 16.80 -3.68
N LEU A 157 -7.88 16.41 -3.14
CA LEU A 157 -8.09 16.00 -1.76
C LEU A 157 -6.97 15.03 -1.31
N ASN A 158 -6.28 15.38 -0.22
CA ASN A 158 -5.57 14.47 0.69
C ASN A 158 -4.82 13.31 0.01
N ALA A 159 -4.02 13.59 -1.02
CA ALA A 159 -3.24 12.58 -1.74
C ALA A 159 -1.93 12.21 -1.03
N ASP A 160 -1.68 12.67 0.20
CA ASP A 160 -0.37 12.64 0.85
C ASP A 160 -0.07 11.30 1.56
N GLY A 161 -0.79 10.23 1.24
CA GLY A 161 -0.62 8.91 1.84
C GLY A 161 -1.01 8.79 3.33
N THR A 162 -1.36 9.89 4.00
CA THR A 162 -1.64 9.94 5.45
C THR A 162 -2.92 9.19 5.85
N LEU A 163 -3.88 9.02 4.93
CA LEU A 163 -5.13 8.31 5.22
C LEU A 163 -4.90 6.84 5.60
N LEU A 164 -3.97 6.16 4.92
CA LEU A 164 -3.62 4.79 5.26
C LEU A 164 -2.92 4.73 6.62
N LEU A 165 -2.14 5.75 6.98
CA LEU A 165 -1.51 5.87 8.28
C LEU A 165 -2.56 6.03 9.39
N GLU A 166 -3.56 6.89 9.21
CA GLU A 166 -4.67 7.04 10.16
C GLU A 166 -5.44 5.72 10.33
N GLN A 167 -5.68 5.01 9.22
CA GLN A 167 -6.35 3.71 9.28
C GLN A 167 -5.53 2.67 10.07
N LEU A 168 -4.22 2.62 9.86
CA LEU A 168 -3.31 1.72 10.61
C LEU A 168 -3.22 2.10 12.08
N LEU A 169 -3.20 3.39 12.40
CA LEU A 169 -3.14 3.93 13.77
C LEU A 169 -4.50 3.97 14.47
N SER A 170 -5.55 3.42 13.87
CA SER A 170 -6.82 3.25 14.54
C SER A 170 -6.80 2.02 15.46
N PRO A 171 -7.67 1.96 16.49
CA PRO A 171 -7.79 0.76 17.33
C PRO A 171 -8.07 -0.50 16.53
N PHE A 172 -8.94 -0.40 15.53
CA PHE A 172 -9.25 -1.49 14.60
C PHE A 172 -8.04 -1.89 13.75
N GLY A 173 -7.33 -0.91 13.19
CA GLY A 173 -6.13 -1.14 12.40
C GLY A 173 -5.05 -1.89 13.17
N LEU A 174 -4.81 -1.48 14.43
CA LEU A 174 -3.85 -2.17 15.29
C LEU A 174 -4.33 -3.61 15.58
N LEU A 175 -5.57 -3.80 16.03
CA LEU A 175 -6.10 -5.11 16.41
C LEU A 175 -6.05 -6.12 15.25
N THR A 176 -6.42 -5.68 14.06
CA THR A 176 -6.52 -6.52 12.85
C THR A 176 -5.21 -6.71 12.11
N LEU A 177 -4.14 -6.02 12.51
CA LEU A 177 -2.83 -6.23 11.93
C LEU A 177 -2.32 -7.64 12.28
N ASN A 178 -1.85 -8.37 11.28
CA ASN A 178 -1.23 -9.68 11.52
C ASN A 178 0.22 -9.51 12.00
N PRO A 179 0.56 -9.92 13.24
CA PRO A 179 1.90 -9.72 13.80
C PRO A 179 2.99 -10.58 13.14
N ASP A 180 2.61 -11.68 12.48
CA ASP A 180 3.52 -12.71 11.95
C ASP A 180 3.58 -12.74 10.43
N GLU A 181 2.92 -11.78 9.77
CA GLU A 181 3.01 -11.67 8.32
C GLU A 181 4.46 -11.28 7.95
N PRO A 182 5.09 -12.00 6.99
CA PRO A 182 6.43 -11.65 6.55
C PRO A 182 6.44 -10.21 6.03
N ALA A 183 7.52 -9.48 6.28
CA ALA A 183 7.75 -8.24 5.56
C ALA A 183 7.79 -8.61 4.07
N SER A 184 6.93 -8.02 3.23
CA SER A 184 6.80 -8.37 1.80
C SER A 184 8.09 -8.23 0.97
N GLY A 185 9.23 -7.88 1.57
CA GLY A 185 10.56 -7.95 0.96
C GLY A 185 11.30 -9.29 1.14
N ALA A 186 10.76 -10.26 1.89
CA ALA A 186 11.40 -11.56 2.12
C ALA A 186 10.97 -12.67 1.15
N SER A 187 10.16 -12.36 0.13
CA SER A 187 9.93 -13.27 -1.00
C SER A 187 11.08 -13.13 -2.00
N GLY A 188 12.30 -13.36 -1.51
CA GLY A 188 13.49 -13.47 -2.32
C GLY A 188 13.44 -14.76 -3.13
N SER A 189 13.42 -14.60 -4.45
CA SER A 189 14.21 -15.38 -5.40
C SER A 189 14.58 -16.80 -4.96
N LYS A 190 13.70 -17.76 -5.24
CA LYS A 190 14.08 -19.14 -5.56
C LYS A 190 13.07 -19.68 -6.58
N HIS A 191 13.32 -19.40 -7.86
CA HIS A 191 12.99 -20.37 -8.90
C HIS A 191 14.32 -20.81 -9.48
N ASN A 192 14.58 -22.10 -9.24
CA ASN A 192 15.64 -22.90 -9.81
C ASN A 192 15.39 -23.08 -11.30
#